data_AF-A0A522PQI8-F1
#
_entry.id   AF-A0A522PQI8-F1
#
_cell.length_a   1.000
_cell.length_b   1.000
_cell.length_c   1.000
_cell.angle_alpha   90.00
_cell.angle_beta   90.00
_cell.angle_gamma   90.00
#
_symmetry.space_group_name_H-M   'P 1'
#
loop_
_entity.id
_entity.type
_entity.pdbx_description
1 polymer ?
#
loop_
_entity_poly.entity_id
_entity_poly.type
_entity_poly.pdbx_seq_one_letter_code
_entity_poly.pdbx_strand_id
1 'polypeptide(L)'
;MIILILALGLGTATASLKAQQYDRQPYGQSGAQALPAKLSGNAHRFFDRTNLALFGGVAAVRALDYTSTQHFRGQGNNEVLLTNNIVDNKQLFAAIEVAATAASIGVSYWMHRTGHHKLERWVSIIHIGVGAVGDAHNYSLGPPH
;
A
#
# COMPACT_ATOMS: atom_id res chain seq x y z
N MET A 1 -16.26 -11.52 -19.82
CA MET A 1 -15.75 -11.94 -18.50
C MET A 1 -14.25 -12.14 -18.61
N ILE A 2 -13.45 -11.15 -18.21
CA ILE A 2 -11.99 -11.30 -18.12
C ILE A 2 -11.66 -11.30 -16.64
N ILE A 3 -11.18 -12.45 -16.16
CA ILE A 3 -10.65 -12.64 -14.82
C ILE A 3 -9.24 -12.06 -14.83
N LEU A 4 -9.05 -10.88 -14.25
CA LEU A 4 -7.71 -10.35 -13.96
C LEU A 4 -7.20 -11.04 -12.69
N ILE A 5 -6.43 -12.10 -12.91
CA ILE A 5 -5.64 -12.79 -11.88
C ILE A 5 -4.52 -11.83 -11.46
N LEU A 6 -4.62 -11.28 -10.25
CA LEU A 6 -3.54 -10.53 -9.63
C LEU A 6 -2.47 -11.53 -9.16
N ALA A 7 -1.50 -11.83 -10.02
CA ALA A 7 -0.32 -12.60 -9.65
C ALA A 7 0.57 -11.75 -8.74
N LEU A 8 0.51 -12.02 -7.43
CA LEU A 8 1.52 -11.59 -6.47
C LEU A 8 2.83 -12.31 -6.79
N GLY A 9 3.66 -11.66 -7.62
CA GLY A 9 5.05 -12.04 -7.81
C GLY A 9 5.83 -11.81 -6.52
N LEU A 10 5.89 -12.83 -5.67
CA LEU A 10 6.85 -12.95 -4.58
C LEU A 10 8.25 -12.96 -5.20
N GLY A 11 8.90 -11.79 -5.22
CA GLY A 11 10.32 -11.68 -5.50
C GLY A 11 11.09 -12.40 -4.39
N THR A 12 11.57 -13.60 -4.69
CA THR A 12 12.52 -14.34 -3.87
C THR A 12 13.86 -13.61 -3.92
N ALA A 13 14.14 -12.78 -2.90
CA ALA A 13 15.50 -12.35 -2.64
C ALA A 13 16.29 -13.59 -2.20
N THR A 14 17.09 -14.14 -3.12
CA THR A 14 18.11 -15.13 -2.82
C THR A 14 19.07 -14.51 -1.82
N ALA A 15 18.99 -14.96 -0.57
CA ALA A 15 20.00 -14.67 0.42
C ALA A 15 21.33 -15.25 -0.10
N SER A 16 22.28 -14.36 -0.39
CA SER A 16 23.64 -14.72 -0.72
C SER A 16 24.25 -15.42 0.51
N LEU A 17 24.29 -16.75 0.47
CA LEU A 17 25.06 -17.55 1.43
C LEU A 17 26.55 -17.33 1.12
N LYS A 18 27.12 -16.23 1.63
CA LYS A 18 28.56 -16.20 1.87
C LYS A 18 28.81 -16.97 3.14
N ALA A 19 29.27 -18.21 2.99
CA ALA A 19 29.90 -18.96 4.07
C ALA A 19 31.00 -18.07 4.66
N GLN A 20 30.82 -17.63 5.91
CA GLN A 20 31.87 -16.98 6.66
C GLN A 20 32.92 -18.04 6.99
N GLN A 21 34.03 -18.01 6.25
CA GLN A 21 35.26 -18.68 6.63
C GLN A 21 35.62 -18.25 8.05
N TYR A 22 35.69 -19.25 8.92
CA TYR A 22 35.98 -19.11 10.34
C TYR A 22 37.50 -18.91 10.49
N ASP A 23 37.96 -17.67 10.45
CA ASP A 23 39.32 -17.36 10.90
C ASP A 23 39.36 -17.49 12.43
N ARG A 24 39.90 -18.60 12.91
CA ARG A 24 40.28 -18.77 14.32
C ARG A 24 41.46 -17.84 14.60
N GLN A 25 41.26 -16.85 15.45
CA GLN A 25 42.35 -16.21 16.20
C GLN A 25 42.23 -16.49 17.70
N PRO A 26 43.38 -16.54 18.42
CA PRO A 26 43.52 -17.27 19.68
C PRO A 26 42.97 -16.50 20.87
N TYR A 27 42.53 -17.28 21.86
CA TYR A 27 42.00 -16.91 23.16
C TYR A 27 42.84 -15.83 23.87
N GLY A 28 42.23 -14.65 24.06
CA GLY A 28 42.71 -13.58 24.92
C GLY A 28 41.52 -12.95 25.63
N GLN A 29 41.53 -13.04 26.96
CA GLN A 29 40.46 -12.62 27.87
C GLN A 29 40.08 -11.14 27.70
N SER A 30 38.77 -10.86 27.65
CA SER A 30 38.21 -9.72 28.37
C SER A 30 36.71 -9.93 28.56
N GLY A 31 36.31 -10.13 29.82
CA GLY A 31 34.91 -10.15 30.23
C GLY A 31 34.32 -8.75 30.13
N ALA A 32 33.94 -8.33 28.93
CA ALA A 32 32.99 -7.25 28.76
C ALA A 32 31.59 -7.89 28.83
N GLN A 33 30.86 -7.62 29.92
CA GLN A 33 29.41 -7.80 29.93
C GLN A 33 28.85 -7.09 28.69
N ALA A 34 28.37 -7.88 27.73
CA ALA A 34 27.62 -7.35 26.62
C ALA A 34 26.36 -6.71 27.21
N LEU A 35 26.38 -5.38 27.35
CA LEU A 35 25.16 -4.59 27.46
C LEU A 35 24.22 -5.13 26.38
N PRO A 36 22.96 -5.48 26.69
CA PRO A 36 22.04 -5.95 25.67
C PRO A 36 22.04 -4.88 24.59
N ALA A 37 22.54 -5.24 23.40
CA ALA A 37 22.53 -4.36 22.26
C ALA A 37 21.08 -3.93 22.13
N LYS A 38 20.80 -2.67 22.46
CA LYS A 38 19.50 -2.09 22.24
C LYS A 38 19.36 -2.10 20.73
N LEU A 39 18.75 -3.16 20.19
CA LEU A 39 18.14 -3.18 18.86
C LEU A 39 16.94 -2.23 18.90
N SER A 40 17.12 -1.01 19.39
CA SER A 40 16.30 0.12 18.99
C SER A 40 16.76 0.48 17.59
N GLY A 41 16.48 -0.41 16.62
CA GLY A 41 16.25 0.07 15.27
C GLY A 41 15.18 1.15 15.42
N ASN A 42 15.50 2.38 15.03
CA ASN A 42 14.63 3.54 15.21
C ASN A 42 13.21 3.23 14.70
N ALA A 43 12.31 2.83 15.59
CA ALA A 43 10.91 2.69 15.29
C ALA A 43 10.40 4.12 15.07
N HIS A 44 10.14 4.47 13.81
CA HIS A 44 9.60 5.78 13.47
C HIS A 44 8.19 5.91 14.05
N ARG A 45 7.71 7.14 14.21
CA ARG A 45 6.31 7.37 14.62
C ARG A 45 5.41 6.97 13.45
N PHE A 46 4.26 6.38 13.74
CA PHE A 46 3.28 6.02 12.70
C PHE A 46 2.89 7.23 11.81
N PHE A 47 2.59 8.38 12.41
CA PHE A 47 2.35 9.62 11.65
C PHE A 47 3.64 10.42 11.45
N ASP A 48 4.64 9.81 10.82
CA ASP A 48 5.81 10.52 10.31
C ASP A 48 5.49 11.24 8.99
N ARG A 49 6.43 12.07 8.50
CA ARG A 49 6.24 12.82 7.26
C ARG A 49 6.01 11.91 6.05
N THR A 50 6.62 10.74 6.02
CA THR A 50 6.50 9.80 4.91
C THR A 50 5.10 9.20 4.86
N ASN A 51 4.59 8.70 5.97
CA ASN A 51 3.25 8.15 6.04
C ASN A 51 2.18 9.21 5.84
N LEU A 52 2.37 10.43 6.36
CA LEU A 52 1.45 11.54 6.06
C LEU A 52 1.38 11.83 4.56
N ALA A 53 2.51 11.86 3.86
CA ALA A 53 2.53 12.01 2.40
C ALA A 53 1.86 10.83 1.69
N LEU A 54 2.14 9.60 2.12
CA LEU A 54 1.53 8.40 1.54
C LEU A 54 0.02 8.34 1.76
N PHE A 55 -0.48 8.67 2.95
CA PHE A 55 -1.91 8.73 3.24
C PHE A 55 -2.60 9.86 2.48
N GLY A 56 -1.91 11.00 2.31
CA GLY A 56 -2.36 12.06 1.41
C GLY A 56 -2.50 11.56 -0.04
N GLY A 57 -1.53 10.78 -0.52
CA GLY A 57 -1.59 10.13 -1.84
C GLY A 57 -2.75 9.14 -1.98
N VAL A 58 -2.99 8.31 -0.95
CA VAL A 58 -4.15 7.40 -0.92
C VAL A 58 -5.46 8.19 -1.00
N ALA A 59 -5.62 9.22 -0.17
CA ALA A 59 -6.82 10.07 -0.19
C ALA A 59 -7.01 10.75 -1.56
N ALA A 60 -5.94 11.22 -2.17
CA ALA A 60 -5.97 11.82 -3.51
C ALA A 60 -6.42 10.82 -4.57
N VAL A 61 -5.86 9.60 -4.59
CA VAL A 61 -6.25 8.54 -5.52
C VAL A 61 -7.70 8.08 -5.29
N ARG A 62 -8.19 8.00 -4.05
CA ARG A 62 -9.62 7.74 -3.81
C ARG A 62 -10.53 8.85 -4.35
N ALA A 63 -10.13 10.11 -4.19
CA ALA A 63 -10.87 11.22 -4.80
C ALA A 63 -10.83 11.17 -6.34
N LEU A 64 -9.71 10.72 -6.92
CA LEU A 64 -9.60 10.49 -8.37
C LEU A 64 -10.48 9.33 -8.83
N ASP A 65 -10.60 8.26 -8.06
CA ASP A 65 -11.49 7.13 -8.39
C ASP A 65 -12.96 7.55 -8.39
N TYR A 66 -13.38 8.34 -7.39
CA TYR A 66 -14.71 8.93 -7.38
C TYR A 66 -14.96 9.76 -8.65
N THR A 67 -14.05 10.68 -8.94
CA THR A 67 -14.24 11.64 -10.04
C THR A 67 -14.11 10.99 -11.42
N SER A 68 -13.18 10.05 -11.60
CA SER A 68 -13.02 9.26 -12.82
C SER A 68 -14.24 8.38 -13.07
N THR A 69 -14.78 7.78 -12.00
CA THR A 69 -16.00 6.99 -12.06
C THR A 69 -17.20 7.84 -12.47
N GLN A 70 -17.41 8.99 -11.83
CA GLN A 70 -18.46 9.91 -12.24
C GLN A 70 -18.29 10.39 -13.69
N HIS A 71 -17.06 10.61 -14.14
CA HIS A 71 -16.77 11.03 -15.51
C HIS A 71 -17.19 9.95 -16.52
N PHE A 72 -16.69 8.73 -16.39
CA PHE A 72 -16.98 7.67 -17.36
C PHE A 72 -18.46 7.23 -17.28
N ARG A 73 -19.06 7.21 -16.08
CA ARG A 73 -20.50 6.98 -15.88
C ARG A 73 -21.33 8.05 -16.60
N GLY A 74 -20.90 9.31 -16.56
CA GLY A 74 -21.52 10.41 -17.30
C GLY A 74 -21.49 10.25 -18.83
N GLN A 75 -20.59 9.41 -19.35
CA GLN A 75 -20.53 9.05 -20.77
C GLN A 75 -21.41 7.84 -21.12
N GLY A 76 -22.08 7.20 -20.15
CA GLY A 76 -22.95 6.04 -20.35
C GLY A 76 -22.27 4.68 -20.21
N ASN A 77 -20.99 4.64 -19.83
CA ASN A 77 -20.21 3.43 -19.60
C ASN A 77 -20.58 2.77 -18.26
N ASN A 78 -20.50 1.44 -18.14
CA ASN A 78 -20.88 0.69 -16.94
C ASN A 78 -19.68 0.40 -16.03
N GLU A 79 -19.90 0.48 -14.72
CA GLU A 79 -18.91 0.14 -13.70
C GLU A 79 -18.84 -1.40 -13.54
N VAL A 80 -17.64 -1.93 -13.24
CA VAL A 80 -17.35 -3.37 -13.18
C VAL A 80 -17.11 -3.89 -11.75
N LEU A 81 -16.54 -3.08 -10.84
CA LEU A 81 -16.14 -3.49 -9.50
C LEU A 81 -17.27 -3.38 -8.46
N LEU A 82 -17.98 -2.27 -8.49
CA LEU A 82 -19.22 -1.95 -7.80
C LEU A 82 -20.42 -2.08 -8.77
N THR A 83 -21.64 -1.90 -8.26
CA THR A 83 -22.80 -1.81 -9.15
C THR A 83 -23.03 -0.36 -9.56
N ASN A 84 -23.56 -0.13 -10.76
CA ASN A 84 -23.97 1.20 -11.21
C ASN A 84 -24.85 1.93 -10.16
N ASN A 85 -25.78 1.22 -9.50
CA ASN A 85 -26.63 1.79 -8.46
C ASN A 85 -25.85 2.33 -7.25
N ILE A 86 -24.71 1.72 -6.92
CA ILE A 86 -23.84 2.19 -5.83
C ILE A 86 -23.12 3.46 -6.28
N VAL A 87 -22.47 3.45 -7.44
CA VAL A 87 -21.66 4.59 -7.89
C VAL A 87 -22.50 5.78 -8.34
N ASP A 88 -23.72 5.55 -8.85
CA ASP A 88 -24.65 6.63 -9.18
C ASP A 88 -25.25 7.30 -7.93
N ASN A 89 -25.25 6.60 -6.78
CA ASN A 89 -25.54 7.20 -5.48
C ASN A 89 -24.29 7.91 -4.93
N LYS A 90 -24.16 9.19 -5.28
CA LYS A 90 -22.99 10.03 -4.95
C LYS A 90 -22.61 10.01 -3.47
N GLN A 91 -23.60 10.07 -2.57
CA GLN A 91 -23.32 10.08 -1.13
C GLN A 91 -22.81 8.72 -0.65
N LEU A 92 -23.46 7.63 -1.09
CA LEU A 92 -23.02 6.28 -0.75
C LEU A 92 -21.62 6.00 -1.31
N PHE A 93 -21.39 6.36 -2.57
CA PHE A 93 -20.10 6.15 -3.20
C PHE A 93 -19.00 6.94 -2.50
N ALA A 94 -19.20 8.24 -2.26
CA ALA A 94 -18.26 9.05 -1.49
C ALA A 94 -17.99 8.49 -0.07
N ALA A 95 -19.00 7.89 0.58
CA ALA A 95 -18.80 7.23 1.87
C ALA A 95 -17.90 5.98 1.75
N ILE A 96 -18.05 5.19 0.67
CA ILE A 96 -17.19 4.04 0.38
C ILE A 96 -15.74 4.51 0.16
N GLU A 97 -15.52 5.61 -0.56
CA GLU A 97 -14.19 6.20 -0.78
C GLU A 97 -13.47 6.56 0.52
N VAL A 98 -14.20 7.24 1.40
CA VAL A 98 -13.70 7.64 2.72
C VAL A 98 -13.41 6.40 3.57
N ALA A 99 -14.32 5.41 3.54
CA ALA A 99 -14.13 4.16 4.26
C ALA A 99 -12.91 3.37 3.74
N ALA A 100 -12.69 3.31 2.43
CA ALA A 100 -11.53 2.66 1.82
C ALA A 100 -10.22 3.38 2.19
N THR A 101 -10.23 4.71 2.22
CA THR A 101 -9.09 5.52 2.70
C THR A 101 -8.78 5.17 4.16
N ALA A 102 -9.78 5.19 5.04
CA ALA A 102 -9.63 4.86 6.45
C ALA A 102 -9.16 3.41 6.66
N ALA A 103 -9.68 2.47 5.88
CA ALA A 103 -9.25 1.07 5.90
C ALA A 103 -7.77 0.93 5.50
N SER A 104 -7.32 1.64 4.45
CA SER A 104 -5.91 1.65 4.05
C SER A 104 -5.00 2.14 5.18
N ILE A 105 -5.38 3.24 5.85
CA ILE A 105 -4.63 3.77 7.00
C ILE A 105 -4.66 2.78 8.17
N GLY A 106 -5.81 2.15 8.44
CA GLY A 106 -5.97 1.16 9.49
C GLY A 106 -5.12 -0.09 9.29
N VAL A 107 -5.03 -0.60 8.07
CA VAL A 107 -4.15 -1.73 7.71
C VAL A 107 -2.69 -1.33 7.89
N SER A 108 -2.28 -0.15 7.41
CA SER A 108 -0.92 0.38 7.67
C SER A 108 -0.63 0.49 9.17
N TYR A 109 -1.59 0.98 9.97
CA TYR A 109 -1.44 1.08 11.42
C TYR A 109 -1.27 -0.29 12.09
N TRP A 110 -2.03 -1.29 11.65
CA TRP A 110 -1.88 -2.65 12.16
C TRP A 110 -0.50 -3.24 11.82
N MET A 111 -0.01 -3.03 10.59
CA MET A 111 1.34 -3.42 10.19
C MET A 111 2.41 -2.70 11.00
N HIS A 112 2.23 -1.40 11.27
CA HIS A 112 3.12 -0.63 12.14
C HIS A 112 3.21 -1.23 13.54
N ARG A 113 2.05 -1.48 14.17
CA ARG A 113 1.95 -1.98 15.55
C ARG A 113 2.53 -3.37 15.71
N THR A 114 2.52 -4.17 14.65
CA THR A 114 3.09 -5.53 14.61
C THR A 114 4.57 -5.55 14.19
N GLY A 115 5.19 -4.39 13.96
CA GLY A 115 6.61 -4.26 13.63
C GLY A 115 6.94 -4.42 12.13
N HIS A 116 5.93 -4.56 11.27
CA HIS A 116 6.10 -4.71 9.81
C HIS A 116 6.24 -3.36 9.09
N HIS A 117 7.21 -2.55 9.51
CA HIS A 117 7.41 -1.16 9.04
C HIS A 117 7.58 -0.98 7.54
N LYS A 118 8.13 -2.00 6.85
CA LYS A 118 8.22 -1.97 5.37
C LYS A 118 6.84 -2.19 4.74
N LEU A 119 6.10 -3.17 5.25
CA LEU A 119 4.79 -3.54 4.70
C LEU A 119 3.76 -2.44 4.92
N GLU A 120 3.82 -1.78 6.08
CA GLU A 120 3.07 -0.55 6.40
C GLU A 120 3.09 0.49 5.27
N ARG A 121 4.28 0.77 4.72
CA ARG A 121 4.45 1.73 3.62
C ARG A 121 4.01 1.16 2.27
N TRP A 122 4.29 -0.12 2.03
CA TRP A 122 3.88 -0.81 0.81
C TRP A 122 2.36 -0.84 0.62
N VAL A 123 1.58 -0.91 1.70
CA VAL A 123 0.11 -0.80 1.63
C VAL A 123 -0.32 0.45 0.86
N SER A 124 0.20 1.62 1.24
CA SER A 124 -0.14 2.87 0.56
C SER A 124 0.44 2.95 -0.85
N ILE A 125 1.68 2.51 -1.07
CA ILE A 125 2.32 2.54 -2.40
C ILE A 125 1.52 1.70 -3.41
N ILE A 126 1.13 0.49 -3.02
CA ILE A 126 0.36 -0.42 -3.89
C ILE A 126 -1.03 0.18 -4.14
N HIS A 127 -1.70 0.68 -3.10
CA HIS A 127 -3.02 1.32 -3.25
C HIS A 127 -2.95 2.48 -4.25
N ILE A 128 -2.00 3.39 -4.08
CA ILE A 128 -1.79 4.53 -5.00
C ILE A 128 -1.53 4.04 -6.42
N GLY A 129 -0.62 3.07 -6.59
CA GLY A 129 -0.25 2.58 -7.92
C GLY A 129 -1.41 1.93 -8.67
N VAL A 130 -2.14 1.02 -8.02
CA VAL A 130 -3.28 0.33 -8.62
C VAL A 130 -4.42 1.32 -8.90
N GLY A 131 -4.77 2.16 -7.92
CA GLY A 131 -5.84 3.15 -8.08
C GLY A 131 -5.54 4.14 -9.20
N ALA A 132 -4.36 4.74 -9.23
CA ALA A 132 -3.99 5.73 -10.26
C ALA A 132 -4.04 5.15 -11.69
N VAL A 133 -3.68 3.87 -11.88
CA VAL A 133 -3.81 3.19 -13.18
C VAL A 133 -5.29 3.00 -13.55
N GLY A 134 -6.12 2.58 -12.59
CA GLY A 134 -7.56 2.47 -12.78
C GLY A 134 -8.21 3.82 -13.13
N ASP A 135 -7.87 4.86 -12.38
CA ASP A 135 -8.37 6.23 -12.58
C ASP A 135 -8.00 6.74 -13.98
N ALA A 136 -6.74 6.56 -14.38
CA ALA A 136 -6.27 6.96 -15.70
C ALA A 136 -7.00 6.21 -16.81
N HIS A 137 -7.25 4.90 -16.63
CA HIS A 137 -8.04 4.13 -17.58
C HIS A 137 -9.47 4.66 -17.67
N ASN A 138 -10.14 4.88 -16.55
CA ASN A 138 -11.50 5.44 -16.50
C ASN A 138 -11.60 6.79 -17.22
N TYR A 139 -10.65 7.70 -16.97
CA TYR A 139 -10.59 8.99 -17.66
C TYR A 139 -10.31 8.88 -19.16
N SER A 140 -9.66 7.80 -19.60
CA SER A 140 -9.35 7.58 -21.03
C SER A 140 -10.53 7.04 -21.83
N LEU A 141 -11.60 6.58 -21.16
CA LEU A 141 -12.78 6.06 -21.83
C LEU A 141 -13.58 7.19 -22.49
N GLY A 142 -14.19 6.85 -23.63
CA GLY A 142 -15.19 7.67 -24.32
C GLY A 142 -16.57 6.99 -24.28
N PRO A 143 -17.61 7.61 -24.87
CA PRO A 143 -18.95 7.03 -24.91
C PRO A 143 -18.97 5.63 -25.56
N PRO A 144 -19.81 4.70 -25.08
CA PRO A 144 -19.97 3.39 -25.69
C PRO A 144 -20.57 3.53 -27.10
N HIS A 145 -20.11 2.66 -28.02
CA HIS A 145 -20.56 2.59 -29.41
C HIS A 145 -21.82 1.75 -29.58
#